data_AF-A0A2S6Z2J8-F1
#
_entry.id   AF-A0A2S6Z2J8-F1
#
_cell.length_a   1.000
_cell.length_b   1.000
_cell.length_c   1.000
_cell.angle_alpha   90.00
_cell.angle_beta   90.00
_cell.angle_gamma   90.00
#
_symmetry.space_group_name_H-M   'P 1'
#
loop_
_entity.id
_entity.type
_entity.pdbx_description
1 polymer ?
#
loop_
_entity_poly.entity_id
_entity_poly.type
_entity_poly.pdbx_seq_one_letter_code
_entity_poly.pdbx_strand_id
1 'polypeptide(L)'
;MKSWIWMLMLAMCFVGEAAAQKKGVTLVCRSDDPFVFCTQGCKDEDKNWIPVDPISATWVAVPGYCLFPSPSPCCAGAVCLQAWTPTAITALAQYESICPEAKKQGKWTGQKRPENVPFAH
;
A
#
# COMPACT_ATOMS: atom_id res chain seq x y z
N MET A 1 52.35 20.61 -27.09
CA MET A 1 51.69 19.31 -26.80
C MET A 1 51.45 19.15 -25.29
N LYS A 2 50.54 19.92 -24.67
CA LYS A 2 50.27 19.77 -23.23
C LYS A 2 49.02 20.54 -22.75
N SER A 3 47.85 20.28 -23.33
CA SER A 3 46.63 20.93 -22.79
C SER A 3 45.32 20.18 -23.02
N TRP A 4 45.35 18.89 -23.42
CA TRP A 4 44.12 18.17 -23.82
C TRP A 4 43.73 17.03 -22.87
N ILE A 5 44.49 16.81 -21.80
CA ILE A 5 44.28 15.68 -20.88
C ILE A 5 43.24 15.99 -19.79
N TRP A 6 42.86 17.25 -19.59
CA TRP A 6 41.97 17.66 -18.49
C TRP A 6 40.48 17.74 -18.83
N MET A 7 40.07 17.53 -20.09
CA MET A 7 38.65 17.58 -20.49
C MET A 7 37.91 16.23 -20.44
N LEU A 8 38.58 15.13 -20.07
CA LEU A 8 37.95 13.79 -20.02
C LEU A 8 37.55 13.33 -18.60
N MET A 9 37.81 14.11 -17.55
CA MET A 9 37.47 13.75 -16.16
C MET A 9 36.14 14.33 -15.64
N LEU A 10 35.35 15.04 -16.46
CA LEU A 10 34.13 15.71 -16.01
C LEU A 10 32.81 15.09 -16.54
N ALA A 11 32.82 13.80 -16.87
CA ALA A 11 31.63 13.11 -17.38
C ALA A 11 31.28 11.81 -16.62
N MET A 12 31.66 11.72 -15.34
CA MET A 12 31.18 10.67 -14.42
C MET A 12 30.27 11.27 -13.35
N CYS A 13 29.25 12.02 -13.77
CA CYS A 13 28.15 12.37 -12.88
C CYS A 13 27.09 11.27 -12.98
N PHE A 14 27.18 10.31 -12.05
CA PHE A 14 26.07 9.61 -11.42
C PHE A 14 24.81 9.44 -12.27
N VAL A 15 24.78 8.39 -13.09
CA VAL A 15 23.50 7.70 -13.36
C VAL A 15 23.29 6.71 -12.22
N GLY A 16 22.92 7.26 -11.06
CA GLY A 16 22.33 6.45 -9.99
C GLY A 16 20.93 6.07 -10.44
N GLU A 17 20.79 5.00 -11.21
CA GLU A 17 19.50 4.33 -11.33
C GLU A 17 19.11 3.91 -9.92
N ALA A 18 18.13 4.59 -9.35
CA ALA A 18 17.44 4.10 -8.18
C ALA A 18 16.75 2.80 -8.60
N ALA A 19 17.47 1.68 -8.49
CA ALA A 19 16.88 0.36 -8.54
C ALA A 19 15.95 0.25 -7.33
N ALA A 20 14.69 0.65 -7.52
CA ALA A 20 13.61 0.38 -6.59
C ALA A 20 13.66 -1.12 -6.31
N GLN A 21 13.96 -1.48 -5.07
CA GLN A 21 14.20 -2.85 -4.64
C GLN A 21 12.90 -3.67 -4.77
N LYS A 22 12.61 -4.20 -5.97
CA LYS A 22 11.56 -5.20 -6.16
C LYS A 22 12.08 -6.55 -5.66
N LYS A 23 12.05 -6.72 -4.33
CA LYS A 23 11.59 -7.99 -3.75
C LYS A 23 10.09 -7.81 -3.55
N GLY A 24 9.39 -7.59 -4.67
CA GLY A 24 8.05 -7.01 -4.68
C GLY A 24 7.03 -8.01 -4.20
N VAL A 25 6.40 -7.73 -3.06
CA VAL A 25 5.20 -8.43 -2.63
C VAL A 25 4.08 -8.03 -3.58
N THR A 26 3.47 -9.00 -4.25
CA THR A 26 2.31 -8.73 -5.12
C THR A 26 1.08 -8.52 -4.27
N LEU A 27 0.52 -7.31 -4.34
CA LEU A 27 -0.70 -6.93 -3.62
C LEU A 27 -1.89 -7.00 -4.56
N VAL A 28 -3.03 -7.44 -4.03
CA VAL A 28 -4.27 -7.54 -4.82
C VAL A 28 -4.85 -6.16 -5.17
N CYS A 29 -4.44 -5.11 -4.45
CA CYS A 29 -4.82 -3.72 -4.70
C CYS A 29 -3.64 -2.78 -4.44
N ARG A 30 -3.79 -1.48 -4.76
CA ARG A 30 -2.76 -0.43 -4.57
C ARG A 30 -1.47 -0.64 -5.36
N SER A 31 -1.54 -1.30 -6.53
CA SER A 31 -0.44 -1.34 -7.49
C SER A 31 0.92 -1.80 -6.91
N ASP A 32 0.89 -2.80 -6.03
CA ASP A 32 2.07 -3.31 -5.32
C ASP A 32 2.80 -2.25 -4.45
N ASP A 33 2.11 -1.20 -4.00
CA ASP A 33 2.66 -0.21 -3.05
C ASP A 33 2.33 -0.62 -1.58
N PRO A 34 3.27 -1.27 -0.87
CA PRO A 34 3.05 -1.71 0.50
C PRO A 34 2.90 -0.53 1.48
N PHE A 35 3.45 0.65 1.17
CA PHE A 35 3.33 1.80 2.04
C PHE A 35 1.89 2.33 2.02
N VAL A 36 1.35 2.60 0.83
CA VAL A 36 -0.05 3.04 0.67
C VAL A 36 -1.01 1.96 1.16
N PHE A 37 -0.75 0.71 0.81
CA PHE A 37 -1.58 -0.41 1.24
C PHE A 37 -1.63 -0.57 2.77
N CYS A 38 -0.50 -0.62 3.45
CA CYS A 38 -0.47 -0.80 4.91
C CYS A 38 -1.01 0.42 5.67
N THR A 39 -1.04 1.60 5.05
CA THR A 39 -1.54 2.83 5.70
C THR A 39 -3.00 3.15 5.35
N GLN A 40 -3.52 2.67 4.21
CA GLN A 40 -4.83 3.07 3.70
C GLN A 40 -5.74 1.92 3.27
N GLY A 41 -5.26 0.68 3.19
CA GLY A 41 -6.00 -0.46 2.64
C GLY A 41 -6.29 -0.29 1.15
N CYS A 42 -7.29 -0.99 0.62
CA CYS A 42 -7.75 -0.81 -0.75
C CYS A 42 -8.56 0.50 -0.93
N LYS A 43 -9.03 0.76 -2.16
CA LYS A 43 -9.85 1.93 -2.51
C LYS A 43 -11.16 1.49 -3.16
N ASP A 44 -12.04 2.46 -3.39
CA ASP A 44 -13.29 2.30 -4.14
C ASP A 44 -14.16 1.16 -3.58
N GLU A 45 -14.67 0.28 -4.44
CA GLU A 45 -15.55 -0.85 -4.07
C GLU A 45 -14.90 -1.87 -3.13
N ASP A 46 -13.56 -1.96 -3.15
CA ASP A 46 -12.78 -2.89 -2.31
C ASP A 46 -12.43 -2.28 -0.95
N LYS A 47 -12.84 -1.04 -0.67
CA LYS A 47 -12.62 -0.39 0.63
C LYS A 47 -13.66 -0.84 1.66
N ASN A 48 -13.63 -2.11 2.06
CA ASN A 48 -14.56 -2.67 3.05
C ASN A 48 -14.01 -2.65 4.49
N TRP A 49 -12.72 -2.35 4.65
CA TRP A 49 -12.04 -2.19 5.93
C TRP A 49 -10.98 -1.08 5.87
N ILE A 50 -10.55 -0.60 7.04
CA ILE A 50 -9.56 0.47 7.21
C ILE A 50 -8.44 -0.02 8.16
N PRO A 51 -7.15 0.08 7.76
CA PRO A 51 -6.02 -0.13 8.67
C PRO A 51 -6.10 0.81 9.88
N VAL A 52 -5.87 0.29 11.09
CA VAL A 52 -5.72 1.11 12.29
C VAL A 52 -4.26 1.22 12.69
N ASP A 53 -3.60 0.08 12.89
CA ASP A 53 -2.16 0.01 13.10
C ASP A 53 -1.55 -1.18 12.33
N PRO A 54 -0.75 -0.92 11.27
CA PRO A 54 -0.11 -1.96 10.47
C PRO A 54 0.90 -2.82 11.23
N ILE A 55 1.51 -2.33 12.33
CA ILE A 55 2.48 -3.12 13.09
C ILE A 55 1.78 -4.22 13.88
N SER A 56 0.64 -3.90 14.50
CA SER A 56 -0.19 -4.86 15.22
C SER A 56 -1.21 -5.59 14.34
N ALA A 57 -1.20 -5.34 13.02
CA ALA A 57 -2.20 -5.83 12.07
C ALA A 57 -3.65 -5.51 12.49
N THR A 58 -3.88 -4.39 13.19
CA THR A 58 -5.24 -4.02 13.60
C THR A 58 -5.96 -3.26 12.50
N TRP A 59 -7.26 -3.49 12.40
CA TRP A 59 -8.13 -2.93 11.37
C TRP A 59 -9.56 -2.81 11.91
N VAL A 60 -10.39 -2.05 11.20
CA VAL A 60 -11.84 -1.96 11.46
C VAL A 60 -12.62 -2.07 10.16
N ALA A 61 -13.81 -2.65 10.22
CA ALA A 61 -14.73 -2.65 9.08
C ALA A 61 -15.16 -1.21 8.75
N VAL A 62 -15.34 -0.92 7.47
CA VAL A 62 -15.97 0.34 7.03
C VAL A 62 -17.45 0.31 7.44
N PRO A 63 -18.00 1.40 8.00
CA PRO A 63 -19.41 1.47 8.36
C PRO A 63 -20.31 1.11 7.18
N GLY A 64 -21.27 0.21 7.41
CA GLY A 64 -22.17 -0.31 6.38
C GLY A 64 -21.78 -1.70 5.85
N TYR A 65 -20.53 -2.14 6.06
CA TYR A 65 -20.09 -3.50 5.78
C TYR A 65 -20.16 -4.40 7.01
N CYS A 66 -20.14 -5.70 6.79
CA CYS A 66 -20.02 -6.69 7.86
C CYS A 66 -18.83 -6.42 8.78
N LEU A 67 -19.00 -6.67 10.08
CA LEU A 67 -17.93 -6.46 11.08
C LEU A 67 -16.73 -7.39 10.89
N PHE A 68 -16.95 -8.53 10.21
CA PHE A 68 -15.92 -9.50 9.86
C PHE A 68 -16.00 -9.81 8.36
N PRO A 69 -14.89 -10.30 7.76
CA PRO A 69 -14.85 -10.66 6.35
C PRO A 69 -15.95 -11.65 6.00
N SER A 70 -16.84 -11.27 5.08
CA SER A 70 -17.97 -12.10 4.67
C SER A 70 -18.30 -11.88 3.19
N PRO A 71 -18.33 -12.93 2.36
CA PRO A 71 -18.72 -12.81 0.94
C PRO A 71 -20.23 -12.63 0.76
N SER A 72 -21.02 -12.67 1.83
CA SER A 72 -22.46 -12.44 1.84
C SER A 72 -22.85 -11.36 2.85
N PRO A 73 -24.00 -10.67 2.65
CA PRO A 73 -24.53 -9.76 3.65
C PRO A 73 -24.71 -10.46 5.00
N CYS A 74 -24.44 -9.75 6.10
CA CYS A 74 -24.67 -10.24 7.45
C CYS A 74 -25.81 -9.44 8.07
N CYS A 75 -26.75 -10.14 8.70
CA CYS A 75 -27.97 -9.53 9.22
C CYS A 75 -28.11 -9.74 10.71
N ALA A 76 -28.54 -8.70 11.42
CA ALA A 76 -28.97 -8.74 12.81
C ALA A 76 -30.45 -8.33 12.85
N GLY A 77 -31.34 -9.33 12.90
CA GLY A 77 -32.78 -9.09 12.75
C GLY A 77 -33.11 -8.52 11.37
N ALA A 78 -33.81 -7.38 11.34
CA ALA A 78 -34.23 -6.72 10.10
C ALA A 78 -33.15 -5.83 9.46
N VAL A 79 -31.98 -5.67 10.09
CA VAL A 79 -30.88 -4.84 9.59
C VAL A 79 -29.81 -5.73 8.98
N CYS A 80 -29.44 -5.47 7.73
CA CYS A 80 -28.37 -6.17 7.04
C CYS A 80 -27.25 -5.20 6.65
N LEU A 81 -26.01 -5.63 6.83
CA LEU A 81 -24.80 -4.95 6.38
C LEU A 81 -24.31 -5.57 5.08
N GLN A 82 -23.58 -4.79 4.28
CA GLN A 82 -23.05 -5.20 2.99
C GLN A 82 -21.99 -6.29 3.14
N ALA A 83 -21.98 -7.20 2.16
CA ALA A 83 -20.90 -8.17 1.96
C ALA A 83 -19.59 -7.45 1.63
N TRP A 84 -18.48 -8.07 1.99
CA TRP A 84 -17.15 -7.67 1.52
C TRP A 84 -16.91 -8.21 0.12
N THR A 85 -16.13 -7.48 -0.68
CA THR A 85 -15.68 -7.98 -1.98
C THR A 85 -14.63 -9.09 -1.78
N PRO A 86 -14.52 -10.05 -2.72
CA PRO A 86 -13.45 -11.05 -2.68
C PRO A 86 -12.06 -10.42 -2.57
N THR A 87 -11.82 -9.32 -3.29
CA THR A 87 -10.57 -8.55 -3.25
C THR A 87 -10.28 -8.02 -1.85
N ALA A 88 -11.27 -7.42 -1.17
CA ALA A 88 -11.07 -6.89 0.18
C ALA A 88 -10.77 -7.97 1.21
N ILE A 89 -11.38 -9.15 1.08
CA ILE A 89 -11.11 -10.32 1.92
C ILE A 89 -9.65 -10.77 1.72
N THR A 90 -9.21 -10.93 0.47
CA THR A 90 -7.81 -11.27 0.16
C THR A 90 -6.84 -10.21 0.63
N ALA A 91 -7.18 -8.92 0.42
CA ALA A 91 -6.38 -7.80 0.86
C ALA A 91 -6.21 -7.77 2.38
N LEU A 92 -7.25 -8.12 3.15
CA LEU A 92 -7.11 -8.18 4.59
C LEU A 92 -6.09 -9.25 5.02
N ALA A 93 -6.15 -10.44 4.44
CA ALA A 93 -5.17 -11.48 4.71
C ALA A 93 -3.73 -11.05 4.33
N GLN A 94 -3.59 -10.32 3.23
CA GLN A 94 -2.31 -9.71 2.84
C GLN A 94 -1.84 -8.68 3.88
N TYR A 95 -2.72 -7.81 4.36
CA TYR A 95 -2.40 -6.82 5.38
C TYR A 95 -1.92 -7.45 6.68
N GLU A 96 -2.64 -8.46 7.18
CA GLU A 96 -2.31 -9.17 8.42
C GLU A 96 -0.97 -9.93 8.30
N SER A 97 -0.61 -10.38 7.10
CA SER A 97 0.66 -11.07 6.83
C SER A 97 1.84 -10.13 6.62
N ILE A 98 1.67 -9.05 5.86
CA ILE A 98 2.78 -8.27 5.30
C ILE A 98 3.12 -7.08 6.18
N CYS A 99 2.11 -6.36 6.66
CA CYS A 99 2.31 -5.06 7.30
C CYS A 99 3.04 -5.12 8.66
N PRO A 100 2.85 -6.16 9.50
CA PRO A 100 3.62 -6.32 10.73
C PRO A 100 5.13 -6.47 10.52
N GLU A 101 5.58 -6.93 9.34
CA GLU A 101 7.00 -7.10 9.04
C GLU A 101 7.78 -5.77 9.01
N ALA A 102 7.08 -4.64 8.85
CA ALA A 102 7.70 -3.32 8.72
C ALA A 102 8.53 -2.90 9.95
N LYS A 103 8.33 -3.52 11.13
CA LYS A 103 8.99 -3.26 12.44
C LYS A 103 8.88 -1.81 12.97
N LYS A 104 8.62 -0.82 12.11
CA LYS A 104 8.38 0.60 12.39
C LYS A 104 7.55 1.21 11.28
N GLN A 105 6.71 2.18 11.64
CA GLN A 105 6.02 3.02 10.66
C GLN A 105 6.88 4.24 10.32
N GLY A 106 7.00 4.56 9.03
CA GLY A 106 7.57 5.81 8.54
C GLY A 106 6.47 6.84 8.26
N LYS A 107 6.76 8.13 8.47
CA LYS A 107 5.89 9.20 7.99
C LYS A 107 6.21 9.50 6.54
N TRP A 108 5.18 9.66 5.71
CA TRP A 108 5.33 10.18 4.37
C TRP A 108 5.78 11.65 4.42
N THR A 109 6.82 11.99 3.65
CA THR A 109 7.39 13.35 3.59
C THR A 109 7.33 13.98 2.19
N GLY A 110 6.67 13.33 1.23
CA GLY A 110 6.54 13.82 -0.14
C GLY A 110 5.55 14.99 -0.26
N GLN A 111 5.70 15.80 -1.31
CA GLN A 111 4.87 17.00 -1.55
C GLN A 111 3.40 16.68 -1.89
N LYS A 112 3.14 15.55 -2.54
CA LYS A 112 1.81 15.06 -2.88
C LYS A 112 1.43 13.91 -1.94
N ARG A 113 0.13 13.61 -1.83
CA ARG A 113 -0.33 12.48 -1.03
C ARG A 113 0.23 11.16 -1.57
N PRO A 114 0.60 10.19 -0.69
CA PRO A 114 1.27 8.96 -1.11
C PRO A 114 0.44 8.14 -2.10
N GLU A 115 -0.88 8.14 -1.98
CA GLU A 115 -1.78 7.44 -2.91
C GLU A 115 -1.79 8.01 -4.34
N ASN A 116 -1.10 9.12 -4.61
CA ASN A 116 -1.06 9.81 -5.91
C ASN A 116 0.35 9.94 -6.51
N VAL A 117 1.36 9.25 -5.98
CA VAL A 117 2.76 9.37 -6.43
C VAL A 117 3.38 7.99 -6.68
N PRO A 118 4.02 7.75 -7.85
CA PRO A 118 4.17 8.67 -8.98
C PRO A 118 2.88 8.82 -9.80
N PHE A 119 1.90 7.96 -9.58
CA PHE A 119 0.55 7.97 -10.15
C PHE A 119 -0.47 7.57 -9.08
N ALA A 120 -1.76 7.54 -9.43
CA ALA A 120 -2.83 7.15 -8.50
C ALA A 120 -2.89 5.63 -8.28
N HIS A 121 -2.59 5.18 -7.06
CA HIS A 121 -2.59 3.77 -6.63
C HIS A 121 -3.96 3.25 -6.24
#